data_AF-A0A5C5YFL3-F1
#
_entry.id   AF-A0A5C5YFL3-F1
#
_cell.length_a   1.000
_cell.length_b   1.000
_cell.length_c   1.000
_cell.angle_alpha   90.00
_cell.angle_beta   90.00
_cell.angle_gamma   90.00
#
_symmetry.space_group_name_H-M   'P 1'
#
loop_
_entity.id
_entity.type
_entity.pdbx_description
1 polymer ?
#
loop_
_entity_poly.entity_id
_entity_poly.type
_entity_poly.pdbx_seq_one_letter_code
_entity_poly.pdbx_strand_id
1 'polypeptide(L)'
;MTRSMLPPGARSRRAWWRLLATALVLAGCGPAEPDLETKVLRAAKLEGAARSDLPELAAAIAAIRTNEATPTDLSAPPPEPAVNAAAVLADKLTDADRLRVMPQLDELLRFERGVPSTEQLQAAHRLLRDESELLELCNRAAELPRCGSGVRFERGFFDRFGMLDDATLAARMHLLAAHVAMHDGERTAMLDQLRHATQWIQWLAREPRLEARVQAAWLRLQWFAAVSLALDRPAPERDYVAVFDQIRAQLRAWPPDRDALVGDRALTLHAYESIRLGMIDRVITGDEKKQLERDGWLAKVKAMDQRSLDQDELFYLRAMNEIIDLSDKPYHQRVEPLSEVLARTRPDADVDDAQPLPPLATRLFLIGLGDAIELIARDRALAEGWLLTVASAAGFDMPPYRTNPLNNRPYEATRDADGVVMQLNDLSVPNPRVAIPLDTGIGP
;
A
#
# COMPACT_ATOMS: atom_id res chain seq x y z
N MET A 1 -86.09 19.67 38.36
CA MET A 1 -85.57 20.89 37.69
C MET A 1 -84.29 21.31 38.38
N THR A 2 -83.13 20.98 37.80
CA THR A 2 -81.81 21.55 38.13
C THR A 2 -80.95 21.39 36.87
N ARG A 3 -80.79 22.49 36.11
CA ARG A 3 -79.98 22.54 34.88
C ARG A 3 -78.50 22.71 35.26
N SER A 4 -77.68 21.73 34.94
CA SER A 4 -76.22 21.81 35.00
C SER A 4 -75.71 22.64 33.82
N MET A 5 -75.13 23.81 34.12
CA MET A 5 -74.37 24.63 33.17
C MET A 5 -72.91 24.14 33.17
N LEU A 6 -72.50 23.49 32.09
CA LEU A 6 -71.08 23.24 31.80
C LEU A 6 -70.49 24.45 31.05
N PRO A 7 -69.26 24.87 31.38
CA PRO A 7 -68.64 26.05 30.78
C PRO A 7 -68.31 25.84 29.29
N PRO A 8 -68.52 26.86 28.44
CA PRO A 8 -68.21 26.82 27.01
C PRO A 8 -66.69 26.96 26.82
N GLY A 9 -65.99 25.83 26.78
CA GLY A 9 -64.53 25.81 26.55
C GLY A 9 -63.87 24.44 26.51
N ALA A 10 -64.56 23.39 26.96
CA ALA A 10 -63.99 22.04 27.05
C ALA A 10 -63.96 21.25 25.73
N ARG A 11 -64.65 21.71 24.67
CA ARG A 11 -64.70 21.01 23.38
C ARG A 11 -63.56 21.37 22.41
N SER A 12 -62.98 22.57 22.49
CA SER A 12 -61.88 22.97 21.58
C SER A 12 -60.51 22.40 21.98
N ARG A 13 -60.25 22.23 23.29
CA ARG A 13 -58.97 21.67 23.78
C ARG A 13 -58.77 20.20 23.38
N ARG A 14 -59.84 19.39 23.34
CA ARG A 14 -59.75 17.97 22.92
C ARG A 14 -59.48 17.79 21.42
N ALA A 15 -59.85 18.76 20.58
CA ALA A 15 -59.54 18.74 19.15
C ALA A 15 -58.05 19.09 18.89
N TRP A 16 -57.49 20.03 19.66
CA TRP A 16 -56.07 20.39 19.59
C TRP A 16 -55.13 19.25 20.03
N TRP A 17 -55.46 18.54 21.11
CA TRP A 17 -54.66 17.39 21.55
C TRP A 17 -54.69 16.22 20.56
N ARG A 18 -55.78 16.03 19.81
CA ARG A 18 -55.84 15.02 18.74
C ARG A 18 -55.00 15.42 17.54
N LEU A 19 -55.03 16.69 17.11
CA LEU A 19 -54.16 17.17 16.02
C LEU A 19 -52.66 17.11 16.39
N LEU A 20 -52.30 17.41 17.64
CA LEU A 20 -50.92 17.30 18.12
C LEU A 20 -50.44 15.84 18.22
N ALA A 21 -51.30 14.93 18.65
CA ALA A 21 -50.99 13.49 18.70
C ALA A 21 -50.85 12.89 17.29
N THR A 22 -51.69 13.27 16.33
CA THR A 22 -51.55 12.80 14.94
C THR A 22 -50.33 13.41 14.25
N ALA A 23 -49.96 14.66 14.56
CA ALA A 23 -48.73 15.28 14.07
C ALA A 23 -47.47 14.63 14.65
N LEU A 24 -47.49 14.18 15.91
CA LEU A 24 -46.39 13.43 16.54
C LEU A 24 -46.25 12.00 15.99
N VAL A 25 -47.34 11.35 15.57
CA VAL A 25 -47.30 10.02 14.93
C VAL A 25 -46.84 10.11 13.46
N LEU A 26 -47.14 11.21 12.76
CA LEU A 26 -46.65 11.45 11.40
C LEU A 26 -45.21 11.99 11.35
N ALA A 27 -44.71 12.61 12.42
CA ALA A 27 -43.32 13.07 12.53
C ALA A 27 -42.33 11.96 12.95
N GLY A 28 -42.83 10.79 13.37
CA GLY A 28 -41.99 9.69 13.88
C GLY A 28 -41.57 8.63 12.84
N CYS A 29 -42.06 8.72 11.60
CA CYS A 29 -41.71 7.80 10.51
C CYS A 29 -40.84 8.50 9.47
N GLY A 30 -39.76 9.16 9.91
CA GLY A 30 -38.66 9.45 9.00
C GLY A 30 -38.09 8.14 8.45
N PRO A 31 -37.66 8.08 7.18
CA PRO A 31 -36.93 6.92 6.68
C PRO A 31 -35.77 6.65 7.63
N ALA A 32 -35.64 5.41 8.09
CA ALA A 32 -34.54 5.01 8.95
C ALA A 32 -33.22 5.46 8.31
N GLU A 33 -32.35 6.09 9.09
CA GLU A 33 -31.03 6.48 8.60
C GLU A 33 -30.35 5.22 8.04
N PRO A 34 -29.83 5.25 6.80
CA PRO A 34 -29.17 4.09 6.25
C PRO A 34 -28.02 3.66 7.15
N ASP A 35 -27.87 2.35 7.33
CA ASP A 35 -26.76 1.81 8.11
C ASP A 35 -25.40 2.17 7.49
N LEU A 36 -24.34 2.02 8.30
CA LEU A 36 -22.98 2.39 7.90
C LEU A 36 -22.52 1.63 6.65
N GLU A 37 -22.83 0.34 6.54
CA GLU A 37 -22.41 -0.49 5.41
C GLU A 37 -23.04 0.00 4.10
N THR A 38 -24.33 0.34 4.14
CA THR A 38 -25.05 0.94 3.01
C THR A 38 -24.43 2.27 2.59
N LYS A 39 -24.05 3.13 3.55
CA LYS A 39 -23.35 4.39 3.25
C LYS A 39 -21.98 4.15 2.62
N VAL A 40 -21.20 3.21 3.15
CA VAL A 40 -19.87 2.85 2.62
C VAL A 40 -19.96 2.34 1.18
N LEU A 41 -20.87 1.41 0.90
CA LEU A 41 -21.07 0.88 -0.45
C LEU A 41 -21.66 1.93 -1.40
N ARG A 42 -22.46 2.87 -0.87
CA ARG A 42 -22.95 4.00 -1.65
C ARG A 42 -21.83 4.95 -2.06
N ALA A 43 -20.84 5.17 -1.19
CA ALA A 43 -19.71 6.04 -1.50
C ALA A 43 -18.92 5.58 -2.74
N ALA A 44 -18.83 4.27 -2.96
CA ALA A 44 -18.18 3.70 -4.14
C ALA A 44 -18.82 4.08 -5.49
N LYS A 45 -20.08 4.53 -5.47
CA LYS A 45 -20.82 4.92 -6.67
C LYS A 45 -20.52 6.36 -7.12
N LEU A 46 -19.90 7.19 -6.28
CA LEU A 46 -19.54 8.58 -6.59
C LEU A 46 -20.74 9.43 -7.04
N GLU A 47 -21.92 9.23 -6.42
CA GLU A 47 -23.17 9.89 -6.82
C GLU A 47 -23.19 11.39 -6.52
N GLY A 48 -22.55 11.82 -5.44
CA GLY A 48 -22.39 13.21 -5.02
C GLY A 48 -21.50 13.96 -5.99
N ALA A 49 -20.27 13.48 -6.20
CA ALA A 49 -19.33 14.06 -7.15
C ALA A 49 -19.91 14.14 -8.58
N ALA A 50 -20.61 13.09 -9.04
CA ALA A 50 -21.23 13.07 -10.36
C ALA A 50 -22.39 14.07 -10.54
N ARG A 51 -22.98 14.55 -9.43
CA ARG A 51 -24.06 15.54 -9.42
C ARG A 51 -23.59 16.91 -8.91
N SER A 52 -22.28 17.12 -8.82
CA SER A 52 -21.71 18.40 -8.41
C SER A 52 -22.18 19.54 -9.31
N ASP A 53 -22.41 20.71 -8.72
CA ASP A 53 -22.67 21.95 -9.45
C ASP A 53 -21.40 22.49 -10.15
N LEU A 54 -20.23 21.88 -9.90
CA LEU A 54 -18.98 22.16 -10.64
C LEU A 54 -18.91 21.27 -11.89
N PRO A 55 -19.11 21.82 -13.11
CA PRO A 55 -19.17 21.01 -14.33
C PRO A 55 -17.88 20.24 -14.60
N GLU A 56 -16.74 20.81 -14.21
CA GLU A 56 -15.41 20.21 -14.37
C GLU A 56 -15.25 18.95 -13.52
N LEU A 57 -15.77 18.95 -12.29
CA LEU A 57 -15.75 17.76 -11.43
C LEU A 57 -16.65 16.67 -12.00
N ALA A 58 -17.89 17.02 -12.37
CA ALA A 58 -18.82 16.06 -12.97
C ALA A 58 -18.25 15.42 -14.24
N ALA A 59 -17.59 16.22 -15.09
CA ALA A 59 -16.90 15.72 -16.29
C ALA A 59 -15.73 14.79 -15.96
N ALA A 60 -14.91 15.12 -14.95
CA ALA A 60 -13.81 14.26 -14.50
C ALA A 60 -14.32 12.91 -13.99
N ILE A 61 -15.39 12.89 -13.20
CA ILE A 61 -16.02 11.66 -12.70
C ILE A 61 -16.62 10.84 -13.85
N ALA A 62 -17.25 11.49 -14.83
CA ALA A 62 -17.77 10.82 -16.03
C ALA A 62 -16.65 10.14 -16.85
N ALA A 63 -15.49 10.79 -16.98
CA ALA A 63 -14.32 10.20 -17.63
C ALA A 63 -13.81 8.97 -16.88
N ILE A 64 -13.74 9.02 -15.54
CA ILE A 64 -13.32 7.89 -14.70
C ILE A 64 -14.26 6.68 -14.86
N ARG A 65 -15.58 6.92 -14.89
CA ARG A 65 -16.59 5.89 -15.16
C ARG A 65 -16.44 5.28 -16.54
N THR A 66 -16.20 6.12 -17.55
CA THR A 66 -16.01 5.67 -18.94
C THR A 66 -14.78 4.76 -19.07
N ASN A 67 -13.76 5.00 -18.26
CA ASN A 67 -12.52 4.22 -18.24
C ASN A 67 -12.56 3.03 -17.25
N GLU A 68 -13.74 2.67 -16.70
CA GLU A 68 -13.90 1.56 -15.73
C GLU A 68 -12.90 1.63 -14.56
N ALA A 69 -12.66 2.86 -14.07
CA ALA A 69 -11.66 3.12 -13.03
C ALA A 69 -12.31 3.66 -11.74
N THR A 70 -13.59 3.36 -11.50
CA THR A 70 -14.25 3.70 -10.24
C THR A 70 -13.87 2.70 -9.13
N PRO A 71 -14.14 3.03 -7.85
CA PRO A 71 -13.92 2.09 -6.76
C PRO A 71 -14.68 0.77 -6.96
N THR A 72 -15.88 0.80 -7.56
CA THR A 72 -16.63 -0.44 -7.82
C THR A 72 -15.96 -1.29 -8.90
N ASP A 73 -15.45 -0.66 -9.96
CA ASP A 73 -14.86 -1.38 -11.11
C ASP A 73 -13.53 -2.04 -10.76
N LEU A 74 -12.71 -1.39 -9.91
CA LEU A 74 -11.41 -1.92 -9.49
C LEU A 74 -11.52 -3.04 -8.44
N SER A 75 -12.70 -3.26 -7.90
CA SER A 75 -12.91 -4.28 -6.87
C SER A 75 -13.13 -5.63 -7.50
N ALA A 76 -12.21 -6.56 -7.23
CA ALA A 76 -12.26 -7.91 -7.78
C ALA A 76 -12.60 -8.92 -6.68
N PRO A 77 -13.46 -9.92 -6.96
CA PRO A 77 -13.62 -11.02 -6.03
C PRO A 77 -12.28 -11.75 -5.85
N PRO A 78 -11.93 -12.16 -4.62
CA PRO A 78 -10.71 -12.93 -4.42
C PRO A 78 -10.80 -14.28 -5.17
N PRO A 79 -9.66 -14.86 -5.56
CA PRO A 79 -9.61 -16.22 -6.10
C PRO A 79 -10.20 -17.23 -5.10
N GLU A 80 -10.59 -18.40 -5.61
CA GLU A 80 -11.10 -19.49 -4.78
C GLU A 80 -10.12 -19.83 -3.64
N PRO A 81 -10.61 -20.06 -2.40
CA PRO A 81 -9.74 -20.31 -1.24
C PRO A 81 -8.71 -21.43 -1.44
N ALA A 82 -9.06 -22.47 -2.20
CA ALA A 82 -8.19 -23.62 -2.44
C ALA A 82 -6.89 -23.29 -3.19
N VAL A 83 -6.84 -22.15 -3.89
CA VAL A 83 -5.66 -21.70 -4.66
C VAL A 83 -5.16 -20.33 -4.22
N ASN A 84 -5.73 -19.75 -3.16
CA ASN A 84 -5.46 -18.38 -2.71
C ASN A 84 -4.64 -18.35 -1.40
N ALA A 85 -3.37 -17.96 -1.50
CA ALA A 85 -2.47 -17.81 -0.36
C ALA A 85 -3.03 -16.87 0.72
N ALA A 86 -3.64 -15.74 0.33
CA ALA A 86 -4.23 -14.79 1.27
C ALA A 86 -5.37 -15.41 2.09
N ALA A 87 -6.19 -16.27 1.47
CA ALA A 87 -7.30 -16.94 2.15
C ALA A 87 -6.81 -17.92 3.23
N VAL A 88 -5.70 -18.63 2.96
CA VAL A 88 -5.08 -19.54 3.94
C VAL A 88 -4.61 -18.78 5.17
N LEU A 89 -3.96 -17.63 4.98
CA LEU A 89 -3.51 -16.79 6.09
C LEU A 89 -4.71 -16.19 6.85
N ALA A 90 -5.67 -15.59 6.13
CA ALA A 90 -6.81 -14.93 6.75
C ALA A 90 -7.71 -15.86 7.59
N ASP A 91 -7.78 -17.15 7.26
CA ASP A 91 -8.54 -18.15 8.03
C ASP A 91 -7.90 -18.47 9.39
N LYS A 92 -6.58 -18.28 9.52
CA LYS A 92 -5.80 -18.74 10.68
C LYS A 92 -5.14 -17.61 11.47
N LEU A 93 -4.74 -16.53 10.82
CA LEU A 93 -4.06 -15.41 11.45
C LEU A 93 -5.04 -14.43 12.10
N THR A 94 -4.84 -14.23 13.40
CA THR A 94 -5.61 -13.25 14.18
C THR A 94 -4.84 -11.95 14.39
N ASP A 95 -5.55 -10.88 14.78
CA ASP A 95 -4.90 -9.62 15.17
C ASP A 95 -3.94 -9.82 16.36
N ALA A 96 -4.24 -10.78 17.25
CA ALA A 96 -3.38 -11.11 18.38
C ALA A 96 -2.04 -11.71 17.92
N ASP A 97 -2.04 -12.55 16.87
CA ASP A 97 -0.81 -13.10 16.31
C ASP A 97 0.05 -12.00 15.69
N ARG A 98 -0.55 -11.11 14.90
CA ARG A 98 0.14 -9.98 14.28
C ARG A 98 0.81 -9.09 15.33
N LEU A 99 0.05 -8.67 16.35
CA LEU A 99 0.54 -7.79 17.42
C LEU A 99 1.65 -8.43 18.26
N ARG A 100 1.63 -9.76 18.39
CA ARG A 100 2.61 -10.51 19.17
C ARG A 100 3.90 -10.79 18.40
N VAL A 101 3.79 -11.18 17.13
CA VAL A 101 4.93 -11.67 16.33
C VAL A 101 5.62 -10.53 15.57
N MET A 102 4.88 -9.59 14.98
CA MET A 102 5.44 -8.57 14.10
C MET A 102 6.54 -7.72 14.78
N PRO A 103 6.38 -7.22 16.02
CA PRO A 103 7.42 -6.42 16.67
C PRO A 103 8.72 -7.20 16.90
N GLN A 104 8.61 -8.52 17.14
CA GLN A 104 9.77 -9.39 17.30
C GLN A 104 10.49 -9.59 15.96
N LEU A 105 9.74 -9.78 14.87
CA LEU A 105 10.31 -9.84 13.52
C LEU A 105 11.00 -8.53 13.13
N ASP A 106 10.37 -7.38 13.42
CA ASP A 106 10.96 -6.06 13.19
C ASP A 106 12.31 -5.91 13.88
N GLU A 107 12.40 -6.33 15.14
CA GLU A 107 13.64 -6.22 15.90
C GLU A 107 14.72 -7.20 15.41
N LEU A 108 14.34 -8.44 15.12
CA LEU A 108 15.28 -9.48 14.70
C LEU A 108 15.81 -9.30 13.28
N LEU A 109 15.11 -8.53 12.43
CA LEU A 109 15.50 -8.22 11.06
C LEU A 109 16.20 -6.85 10.91
N ARG A 110 16.40 -6.10 12.00
CA ARG A 110 17.22 -4.88 12.00
C ARG A 110 18.71 -5.25 12.05
N PHE A 111 19.37 -5.23 10.89
CA PHE A 111 20.82 -5.44 10.80
C PHE A 111 21.52 -4.12 10.46
N GLU A 112 22.28 -3.55 11.39
CA GLU A 112 23.03 -2.31 11.14
C GLU A 112 24.18 -2.51 10.14
N ARG A 113 24.68 -3.74 9.95
CA ARG A 113 25.84 -4.07 9.09
C ARG A 113 25.78 -5.46 8.45
N GLY A 114 24.58 -5.92 8.15
CA GLY A 114 24.38 -7.14 7.38
C GLY A 114 24.50 -8.46 8.15
N VAL A 115 25.20 -8.59 9.28
CA VAL A 115 25.29 -9.89 9.96
C VAL A 115 24.51 -9.88 11.29
N PRO A 116 23.57 -10.82 11.51
CA PRO A 116 22.90 -10.99 12.80
C PRO A 116 23.91 -11.31 13.93
N SER A 117 23.74 -10.74 15.12
CA SER A 117 24.53 -11.14 16.29
C SER A 117 24.17 -12.56 16.75
N THR A 118 25.05 -13.21 17.50
CA THR A 118 24.77 -14.54 18.08
C THR A 118 23.52 -14.52 18.97
N GLU A 119 23.31 -13.45 19.74
CA GLU A 119 22.14 -13.28 20.60
C GLU A 119 20.85 -13.14 19.77
N GLN A 120 20.91 -12.36 18.68
CA GLN A 120 19.80 -12.23 17.74
C GLN A 120 19.48 -13.57 17.06
N LEU A 121 20.48 -14.33 16.62
CA LEU A 121 20.27 -15.66 16.03
C LEU A 121 19.66 -16.66 17.02
N GLN A 122 20.09 -16.64 18.28
CA GLN A 122 19.48 -17.47 19.32
C GLN A 122 18.03 -17.05 19.59
N ALA A 123 17.73 -15.76 19.56
CA ALA A 123 16.36 -15.26 19.69
C ALA A 123 15.50 -15.63 18.47
N ALA A 124 16.05 -15.56 17.26
CA ALA A 124 15.42 -15.99 16.02
C ALA A 124 15.09 -17.49 16.06
N HIS A 125 16.05 -18.32 16.45
CA HIS A 125 15.87 -19.77 16.67
C HIS A 125 14.72 -20.05 17.65
N ARG A 126 14.68 -19.35 18.79
CA ARG A 126 13.58 -19.49 19.75
C ARG A 126 12.25 -19.09 19.15
N LEU A 127 12.17 -17.93 18.49
CA LEU A 127 10.94 -17.44 17.88
C LEU A 127 10.42 -18.43 16.82
N LEU A 128 11.27 -18.90 15.89
CA LEU A 128 10.83 -19.83 14.84
C LEU A 128 10.39 -21.19 15.39
N ARG A 129 11.01 -21.66 16.48
CA ARG A 129 10.58 -22.88 17.16
C ARG A 129 9.22 -22.68 17.84
N ASP A 130 9.08 -21.59 18.58
CA ASP A 130 7.88 -21.27 19.35
C ASP A 130 6.70 -20.94 18.40
N GLU A 131 6.98 -20.39 17.21
CA GLU A 131 6.03 -20.09 16.12
C GLU A 131 6.09 -21.10 14.95
N SER A 132 6.48 -22.35 15.21
CA SER A 132 6.65 -23.36 14.16
C SER A 132 5.37 -23.62 13.35
N GLU A 133 4.21 -23.69 14.00
CA GLU A 133 2.91 -23.85 13.32
C GLU A 133 2.60 -22.68 12.38
N LEU A 134 2.99 -21.46 12.76
CA LEU A 134 2.83 -20.27 11.96
C LEU A 134 3.79 -20.26 10.76
N LEU A 135 5.04 -20.67 10.94
CA LEU A 135 5.96 -20.85 9.82
C LEU A 135 5.46 -21.90 8.83
N GLU A 136 4.93 -23.03 9.31
CA GLU A 136 4.31 -24.07 8.46
C GLU A 136 3.08 -23.55 7.71
N LEU A 137 2.25 -22.72 8.35
CA LEU A 137 1.14 -22.03 7.70
C LEU A 137 1.64 -21.14 6.56
N CYS A 138 2.64 -20.29 6.81
CA CYS A 138 3.25 -19.42 5.81
C CYS A 138 3.86 -20.21 4.64
N ASN A 139 4.58 -21.31 4.92
CA ASN A 139 5.13 -22.21 3.90
C ASN A 139 4.01 -22.79 3.01
N ARG A 140 2.95 -23.35 3.60
CA ARG A 140 1.83 -23.91 2.82
C ARG A 140 1.14 -22.86 1.97
N ALA A 141 0.95 -21.65 2.48
CA ALA A 141 0.34 -20.56 1.75
C ALA A 141 1.25 -20.08 0.59
N ALA A 142 2.57 -20.00 0.79
CA ALA A 142 3.52 -19.60 -0.23
C ALA A 142 3.61 -20.57 -1.43
N GLU A 143 3.28 -21.84 -1.23
CA GLU A 143 3.24 -22.85 -2.30
C GLU A 143 1.97 -22.77 -3.18
N LEU A 144 0.99 -21.96 -2.81
CA LEU A 144 -0.20 -21.76 -3.63
C LEU A 144 0.12 -20.90 -4.86
N PRO A 145 -0.52 -21.18 -6.01
CA PRO A 145 -0.17 -20.53 -7.28
C PRO A 145 -0.64 -19.09 -7.38
N ARG A 146 -1.58 -18.66 -6.52
CA ARG A 146 -2.19 -17.33 -6.55
C ARG A 146 -2.27 -16.74 -5.16
N CYS A 147 -2.20 -15.42 -5.10
CA CYS A 147 -2.58 -14.65 -3.94
C CYS A 147 -3.40 -13.48 -4.47
N GLY A 148 -4.67 -13.45 -4.08
CA GLY A 148 -5.53 -12.33 -4.36
C GLY A 148 -6.04 -11.80 -3.05
N SER A 149 -5.68 -10.55 -2.77
CA SER A 149 -6.09 -9.81 -1.58
C SER A 149 -7.59 -9.72 -1.39
N GLY A 150 -8.33 -9.74 -2.50
CA GLY A 150 -9.73 -9.35 -2.49
C GLY A 150 -9.89 -7.91 -1.98
N VAL A 151 -8.95 -7.01 -2.32
CA VAL A 151 -9.08 -5.58 -2.00
C VAL A 151 -10.44 -5.10 -2.51
N ARG A 152 -11.22 -4.55 -1.57
CA ARG A 152 -12.53 -3.99 -1.85
C ARG A 152 -12.43 -2.48 -1.92
N PHE A 153 -12.07 -1.95 -3.09
CA PHE A 153 -12.08 -0.50 -3.32
C PHE A 153 -13.47 0.09 -3.10
N GLU A 154 -14.55 -0.68 -3.27
CA GLU A 154 -15.91 -0.27 -2.96
C GLU A 154 -16.15 0.00 -1.46
N ARG A 155 -15.22 -0.44 -0.60
CA ARG A 155 -15.20 -0.13 0.83
C ARG A 155 -14.16 0.94 1.20
N GLY A 156 -13.31 1.40 0.27
CA GLY A 156 -12.31 2.44 0.50
C GLY A 156 -11.46 2.18 1.75
N PHE A 157 -11.23 3.23 2.55
CA PHE A 157 -10.50 3.15 3.83
C PHE A 157 -11.25 2.38 4.95
N PHE A 158 -12.50 1.96 4.71
CA PHE A 158 -13.24 1.12 5.66
C PHE A 158 -12.93 -0.38 5.49
N ASP A 159 -12.25 -0.75 4.40
CA ASP A 159 -11.79 -2.11 4.22
C ASP A 159 -10.60 -2.38 5.13
N ARG A 160 -10.62 -3.52 5.83
CA ARG A 160 -9.42 -4.00 6.52
C ARG A 160 -8.52 -4.63 5.48
N PHE A 161 -7.43 -3.95 5.13
CA PHE A 161 -6.44 -4.52 4.22
C PHE A 161 -5.52 -5.51 4.94
N GLY A 162 -6.11 -6.50 5.62
CA GLY A 162 -5.39 -7.46 6.47
C GLY A 162 -4.34 -8.27 5.70
N MET A 163 -4.51 -8.45 4.39
CA MET A 163 -3.49 -9.08 3.54
C MET A 163 -2.15 -8.32 3.61
N LEU A 164 -2.14 -6.99 3.76
CA LEU A 164 -0.88 -6.24 3.84
C LEU A 164 -0.06 -6.69 5.06
N ASP A 165 -0.70 -6.80 6.22
CA ASP A 165 -0.07 -7.25 7.45
C ASP A 165 0.29 -8.74 7.39
N ASP A 166 -0.60 -9.57 6.86
CA ASP A 166 -0.40 -11.02 6.75
C ASP A 166 0.75 -11.38 5.80
N ALA A 167 0.80 -10.76 4.62
CA ALA A 167 1.88 -10.96 3.66
C ALA A 167 3.20 -10.39 4.19
N THR A 168 3.16 -9.27 4.91
CA THR A 168 4.36 -8.70 5.58
C THR A 168 4.90 -9.66 6.63
N LEU A 169 4.02 -10.21 7.47
CA LEU A 169 4.37 -11.18 8.50
C LEU A 169 4.98 -12.42 7.84
N ALA A 170 4.31 -12.98 6.84
CA ALA A 170 4.76 -14.18 6.15
C ALA A 170 6.12 -13.97 5.47
N ALA A 171 6.29 -12.87 4.73
CA ALA A 171 7.57 -12.54 4.11
C ALA A 171 8.70 -12.45 5.15
N ARG A 172 8.46 -11.78 6.28
CA ARG A 172 9.46 -11.61 7.35
C ARG A 172 9.76 -12.90 8.11
N MET A 173 8.76 -13.76 8.32
CA MET A 173 8.97 -15.11 8.88
C MET A 173 9.92 -15.92 7.98
N HIS A 174 9.71 -15.89 6.66
CA HIS A 174 10.59 -16.55 5.71
C HIS A 174 11.99 -15.93 5.66
N LEU A 175 12.12 -14.59 5.73
CA LEU A 175 13.43 -13.94 5.80
C LEU A 175 14.19 -14.34 7.07
N LEU A 176 13.52 -14.36 8.23
CA LEU A 176 14.13 -14.81 9.48
C LEU A 176 14.56 -16.27 9.41
N ALA A 177 13.72 -17.15 8.84
CA ALA A 177 14.03 -18.56 8.63
C ALA A 177 15.22 -18.75 7.67
N ALA A 178 15.32 -17.93 6.62
CA ALA A 178 16.47 -17.94 5.72
C ALA A 178 17.77 -17.59 6.45
N HIS A 179 17.76 -16.58 7.33
CA HIS A 179 18.93 -16.21 8.13
C HIS A 179 19.36 -17.31 9.09
N VAL A 180 18.40 -17.97 9.75
CA VAL A 180 18.67 -19.11 10.64
C VAL A 180 19.25 -20.29 9.86
N ALA A 181 18.62 -20.69 8.76
CA ALA A 181 19.12 -21.78 7.90
C ALA A 181 20.53 -21.48 7.35
N MET A 182 20.81 -20.23 6.98
CA MET A 182 22.15 -19.81 6.56
C MET A 182 23.18 -19.96 7.67
N HIS A 183 22.84 -19.58 8.92
CA HIS A 183 23.71 -19.75 10.08
C HIS A 183 24.02 -21.22 10.37
N ASP A 184 23.02 -22.08 10.22
CA ASP A 184 23.12 -23.52 10.49
C ASP A 184 23.79 -24.29 9.31
N GLY A 185 24.12 -23.60 8.22
CA GLY A 185 24.75 -24.20 7.03
C GLY A 185 23.77 -24.93 6.10
N GLU A 186 22.47 -24.79 6.31
CA GLU A 186 21.39 -25.41 5.54
C GLU A 186 21.06 -24.59 4.28
N ARG A 187 21.99 -24.55 3.32
CA ARG A 187 21.87 -23.72 2.11
C ARG A 187 20.59 -23.93 1.31
N THR A 188 20.15 -25.18 1.13
CA THR A 188 18.91 -25.47 0.37
C THR A 188 17.69 -24.89 1.07
N ALA A 189 17.58 -25.09 2.39
CA ALA A 189 16.49 -24.53 3.18
C ALA A 189 16.50 -22.99 3.13
N MET A 190 17.68 -22.36 3.23
CA MET A 190 17.83 -20.91 3.07
C MET A 190 17.26 -20.43 1.72
N LEU A 191 17.65 -21.05 0.60
CA LEU A 191 17.17 -20.65 -0.74
C LEU A 191 15.66 -20.85 -0.90
N ASP A 192 15.10 -21.92 -0.34
CA ASP A 192 13.66 -22.16 -0.34
C ASP A 192 12.89 -21.09 0.44
N GLN A 193 13.40 -20.69 1.60
CA GLN A 193 12.80 -19.60 2.38
C GLN A 193 12.93 -18.24 1.67
N LEU A 194 14.05 -17.95 1.01
CA LEU A 194 14.19 -16.75 0.17
C LEU A 194 13.22 -16.73 -1.01
N ARG A 195 12.94 -17.90 -1.62
CA ARG A 195 11.93 -18.04 -2.67
C ARG A 195 10.54 -17.70 -2.12
N HIS A 196 10.16 -18.25 -0.97
CA HIS A 196 8.87 -17.97 -0.34
C HIS A 196 8.70 -16.49 0.02
N ALA A 197 9.72 -15.87 0.62
CA ALA A 197 9.71 -14.43 0.90
C ALA A 197 9.50 -13.61 -0.39
N THR A 198 10.24 -13.94 -1.45
CA THR A 198 10.09 -13.29 -2.76
C THR A 198 8.69 -13.45 -3.34
N GLN A 199 8.05 -14.60 -3.15
CA GLN A 199 6.70 -14.84 -3.64
C GLN A 199 5.68 -13.87 -3.02
N TRP A 200 5.74 -13.66 -1.70
CA TRP A 200 4.90 -12.68 -1.00
C TRP A 200 5.17 -11.25 -1.45
N ILE A 201 6.45 -10.90 -1.61
CA ILE A 201 6.89 -9.59 -2.12
C ILE A 201 6.32 -9.35 -3.53
N GLN A 202 6.34 -10.35 -4.40
CA GLN A 202 5.76 -10.25 -5.75
C GLN A 202 4.25 -10.04 -5.73
N TRP A 203 3.54 -10.74 -4.84
CA TRP A 203 2.09 -10.58 -4.73
C TRP A 203 1.73 -9.18 -4.24
N LEU A 204 2.37 -8.70 -3.17
CA LEU A 204 2.20 -7.32 -2.70
C LEU A 204 2.54 -6.30 -3.79
N ALA A 205 3.64 -6.52 -4.51
CA ALA A 205 4.05 -5.65 -5.60
C ALA A 205 3.06 -5.63 -6.77
N ARG A 206 2.16 -6.60 -6.92
CA ARG A 206 1.14 -6.60 -8.00
C ARG A 206 -0.19 -6.00 -7.58
N GLU A 207 -0.41 -5.81 -6.30
CA GLU A 207 -1.64 -5.19 -5.82
C GLU A 207 -1.76 -3.76 -6.38
N PRO A 208 -2.95 -3.35 -6.86
CA PRO A 208 -3.19 -2.00 -7.36
C PRO A 208 -3.37 -1.00 -6.20
N ARG A 209 -2.52 -1.08 -5.16
CA ARG A 209 -2.51 -0.15 -4.02
C ARG A 209 -1.11 0.36 -3.76
N LEU A 210 -0.96 1.67 -3.68
CA LEU A 210 0.32 2.31 -3.44
C LEU A 210 1.00 1.83 -2.15
N GLU A 211 0.24 1.70 -1.06
CA GLU A 211 0.73 1.19 0.23
C GLU A 211 1.33 -0.23 0.11
N ALA A 212 0.70 -1.12 -0.67
CA ALA A 212 1.22 -2.47 -0.91
C ALA A 212 2.52 -2.46 -1.71
N ARG A 213 2.64 -1.56 -2.70
CA ARG A 213 3.88 -1.39 -3.48
C ARG A 213 5.03 -0.89 -2.61
N VAL A 214 4.75 0.11 -1.78
CA VAL A 214 5.72 0.66 -0.82
C VAL A 214 6.18 -0.42 0.15
N GLN A 215 5.25 -1.21 0.69
CA GLN A 215 5.58 -2.31 1.58
C GLN A 215 6.40 -3.40 0.88
N ALA A 216 6.08 -3.74 -0.37
CA ALA A 216 6.86 -4.67 -1.17
C ALA A 216 8.30 -4.16 -1.40
N ALA A 217 8.48 -2.87 -1.67
CA ALA A 217 9.80 -2.25 -1.83
C ALA A 217 10.65 -2.38 -0.54
N TRP A 218 10.08 -2.09 0.63
CA TRP A 218 10.77 -2.26 1.91
C TRP A 218 11.14 -3.72 2.20
N LEU A 219 10.22 -4.66 1.97
CA LEU A 219 10.49 -6.09 2.13
C LEU A 219 11.55 -6.59 1.14
N ARG A 220 11.56 -6.07 -0.09
CA ARG A 220 12.57 -6.44 -1.08
C ARG A 220 13.95 -5.93 -0.70
N LEU A 221 14.06 -4.75 -0.09
CA LEU A 221 15.32 -4.28 0.49
C LEU A 221 15.85 -5.25 1.56
N GLN A 222 14.98 -5.74 2.45
CA GLN A 222 15.34 -6.76 3.45
C GLN A 222 15.74 -8.09 2.78
N TRP A 223 15.02 -8.49 1.74
CA TRP A 223 15.36 -9.68 0.96
C TRP A 223 16.72 -9.57 0.28
N PHE A 224 17.04 -8.43 -0.32
CA PHE A 224 18.36 -8.19 -0.92
C PHE A 224 19.48 -8.18 0.12
N ALA A 225 19.23 -7.71 1.34
CA ALA A 225 20.19 -7.83 2.42
C ALA A 225 20.47 -9.31 2.76
N ALA A 226 19.44 -10.16 2.79
CA ALA A 226 19.60 -11.60 2.99
C ALA A 226 20.35 -12.29 1.83
N VAL A 227 20.05 -11.91 0.58
CA VAL A 227 20.78 -12.38 -0.61
C VAL A 227 22.25 -11.96 -0.57
N SER A 228 22.52 -10.71 -0.17
CA SER A 228 23.88 -10.20 -0.03
C SER A 228 24.69 -11.08 0.90
N LEU A 229 24.12 -11.53 2.01
CA LEU A 229 24.81 -12.42 2.96
C LEU A 229 25.00 -13.83 2.40
N ALA A 230 23.97 -14.36 1.75
CA ALA A 230 24.01 -15.69 1.15
C ALA A 230 25.13 -15.81 0.09
N LEU A 231 25.41 -14.70 -0.62
CA LEU A 231 26.38 -14.61 -1.69
C LEU A 231 27.61 -13.74 -1.36
N ASP A 232 27.83 -13.38 -0.08
CA ASP A 232 28.99 -12.58 0.35
C ASP A 232 30.30 -13.37 0.27
N ARG A 233 30.20 -14.71 0.23
CA ARG A 233 31.32 -15.63 0.06
C ARG A 233 31.09 -16.52 -1.15
N PRO A 234 32.17 -17.06 -1.76
CA PRO A 234 32.04 -17.99 -2.87
C PRO A 234 31.05 -19.12 -2.54
N ALA A 235 30.07 -19.26 -3.41
CA ALA A 235 28.98 -20.23 -3.31
C ALA A 235 28.95 -21.12 -4.57
N PRO A 236 28.32 -22.30 -4.49
CA PRO A 236 28.04 -23.10 -5.67
C PRO A 236 27.23 -22.32 -6.71
N GLU A 237 27.50 -22.52 -8.00
CA GLU A 237 26.83 -21.81 -9.10
C GLU A 237 25.30 -21.89 -9.03
N ARG A 238 24.76 -23.04 -8.59
CA ARG A 238 23.31 -23.24 -8.43
C ARG A 238 22.64 -22.20 -7.52
N ASP A 239 23.36 -21.67 -6.53
CA ASP A 239 22.82 -20.67 -5.60
C ASP A 239 22.63 -19.33 -6.34
N TYR A 240 23.57 -18.98 -7.23
CA TYR A 240 23.47 -17.82 -8.12
C TYR A 240 22.35 -17.99 -9.15
N VAL A 241 22.20 -19.19 -9.74
CA VAL A 241 21.09 -19.49 -10.67
C VAL A 241 19.75 -19.29 -9.98
N ALA A 242 19.58 -19.83 -8.77
CA ALA A 242 18.34 -19.71 -8.01
C ALA A 242 17.99 -18.23 -7.73
N VAL A 243 18.95 -17.45 -7.24
CA VAL A 243 18.75 -16.01 -6.97
C VAL A 243 18.50 -15.24 -8.27
N PHE A 244 19.27 -15.50 -9.32
CA PHE A 244 19.10 -14.87 -10.64
C PHE A 244 17.69 -15.11 -11.20
N ASP A 245 17.19 -16.34 -11.15
CA ASP A 245 15.86 -16.70 -11.62
C ASP A 245 14.76 -16.04 -10.79
N GLN A 246 14.92 -15.96 -9.47
CA GLN A 246 13.99 -15.26 -8.60
C GLN A 246 13.91 -13.77 -8.95
N ILE A 247 15.03 -13.07 -9.11
CA ILE A 247 15.04 -11.64 -9.47
C ILE A 247 14.49 -11.44 -10.89
N ARG A 248 14.88 -12.29 -11.84
CA ARG A 248 14.42 -12.22 -13.24
C ARG A 248 12.91 -12.40 -13.33
N ALA A 249 12.33 -13.32 -12.57
CA ALA A 249 10.89 -13.52 -12.50
C ALA A 249 10.16 -12.27 -11.98
N GLN A 250 10.71 -11.61 -10.95
CA GLN A 250 10.17 -10.34 -10.44
C GLN A 250 10.18 -9.25 -11.51
N LEU A 251 11.32 -9.05 -12.18
CA LEU A 251 11.48 -7.99 -13.17
C LEU A 251 10.64 -8.22 -14.43
N ARG A 252 10.41 -9.48 -14.81
CA ARG A 252 9.56 -9.85 -15.95
C ARG A 252 8.09 -9.55 -15.71
N ALA A 253 7.63 -9.70 -14.47
CA ALA A 253 6.26 -9.45 -14.06
C ALA A 253 6.14 -8.15 -13.25
N TRP A 254 7.04 -7.19 -13.52
CA TRP A 254 7.05 -5.91 -12.84
C TRP A 254 5.83 -5.10 -13.26
N PRO A 255 4.96 -4.75 -12.32
CA PRO A 255 3.69 -4.17 -12.67
C PRO A 255 3.81 -2.64 -12.83
N PRO A 256 3.05 -2.03 -13.75
CA PRO A 256 3.05 -0.58 -13.98
C PRO A 256 2.79 0.21 -12.70
N ASP A 257 3.44 1.37 -12.57
CA ASP A 257 3.18 2.33 -11.48
C ASP A 257 1.77 2.91 -11.59
N ARG A 258 1.29 3.08 -12.82
CA ARG A 258 -0.05 3.56 -13.15
C ARG A 258 -1.14 2.82 -12.38
N ASP A 259 -1.03 1.49 -12.28
CA ASP A 259 -2.05 0.65 -11.63
C ASP A 259 -2.22 0.99 -10.15
N ALA A 260 -1.10 1.19 -9.45
CA ALA A 260 -1.12 1.54 -8.02
C ALA A 260 -1.65 2.96 -7.80
N LEU A 261 -1.31 3.90 -8.67
CA LEU A 261 -1.80 5.28 -8.63
C LEU A 261 -3.31 5.37 -8.96
N VAL A 262 -3.78 4.59 -9.92
CA VAL A 262 -5.22 4.52 -10.24
C VAL A 262 -6.01 3.95 -9.06
N GLY A 263 -5.51 2.93 -8.40
CA GLY A 263 -6.16 2.39 -7.20
C GLY A 263 -6.14 3.36 -6.02
N ASP A 264 -5.03 4.07 -5.79
CA ASP A 264 -4.94 5.12 -4.77
C ASP A 264 -5.95 6.26 -5.02
N ARG A 265 -6.10 6.67 -6.29
CA ARG A 265 -7.15 7.60 -6.72
C ARG A 265 -8.54 7.08 -6.38
N ALA A 266 -8.83 5.81 -6.65
CA ALA A 266 -10.13 5.23 -6.34
C ALA A 266 -10.42 5.22 -4.83
N LEU A 267 -9.44 4.84 -3.99
CA LEU A 267 -9.58 4.90 -2.53
C LEU A 267 -9.88 6.32 -2.06
N THR A 268 -9.18 7.30 -2.61
CA THR A 268 -9.38 8.71 -2.25
C THR A 268 -10.74 9.25 -2.71
N LEU A 269 -11.21 8.89 -3.90
CA LEU A 269 -12.55 9.27 -4.36
C LEU A 269 -13.65 8.67 -3.49
N HIS A 270 -13.47 7.42 -3.04
CA HIS A 270 -14.35 6.82 -2.03
C HIS A 270 -14.34 7.62 -0.73
N ALA A 271 -13.17 8.11 -0.30
CA ALA A 271 -13.01 8.93 0.89
C ALA A 271 -13.75 10.28 0.78
N TYR A 272 -13.61 11.01 -0.34
CA TYR A 272 -14.36 12.25 -0.59
C TYR A 272 -15.87 12.02 -0.54
N GLU A 273 -16.36 10.97 -1.22
CA GLU A 273 -17.79 10.64 -1.21
C GLU A 273 -18.26 10.19 0.19
N SER A 274 -17.42 9.50 0.94
CA SER A 274 -17.69 9.14 2.33
C SER A 274 -17.79 10.37 3.24
N ILE A 275 -16.94 11.38 3.02
CA ILE A 275 -17.02 12.67 3.72
C ILE A 275 -18.32 13.40 3.37
N ARG A 276 -18.74 13.43 2.09
CA ARG A 276 -20.05 13.96 1.66
C ARG A 276 -21.22 13.30 2.39
N LEU A 277 -21.10 12.01 2.70
CA LEU A 277 -22.10 11.23 3.44
C LEU A 277 -22.00 11.39 4.98
N GLY A 278 -21.18 12.34 5.45
CA GLY A 278 -21.03 12.67 6.88
C GLY A 278 -20.11 11.72 7.65
N MET A 279 -19.23 10.98 6.97
CA MET A 279 -18.38 9.96 7.60
C MET A 279 -16.93 10.42 7.87
N ILE A 280 -16.67 11.73 7.94
CA ILE A 280 -15.32 12.28 8.13
C ILE A 280 -14.56 11.70 9.33
N ASP A 281 -15.21 11.55 10.49
CA ASP A 281 -14.60 11.00 11.70
C ASP A 281 -14.28 9.49 11.60
N ARG A 282 -14.70 8.82 10.52
CA ARG A 282 -14.41 7.41 10.23
C ARG A 282 -13.38 7.23 9.12
N VAL A 283 -13.25 8.20 8.23
CA VAL A 283 -12.28 8.20 7.13
C VAL A 283 -10.89 8.58 7.65
N ILE A 284 -10.81 9.54 8.55
CA ILE A 284 -9.55 10.06 9.08
C ILE A 284 -9.13 9.24 10.30
N THR A 285 -7.87 8.79 10.32
CA THR A 285 -7.29 8.05 11.44
C THR A 285 -7.14 8.91 12.70
N GLY A 286 -6.93 8.26 13.85
CA GLY A 286 -6.74 8.95 15.12
C GLY A 286 -5.51 9.88 15.13
N ASP A 287 -4.43 9.50 14.45
CA ASP A 287 -3.20 10.28 14.40
C ASP A 287 -3.27 11.44 13.41
N GLU A 288 -3.91 11.23 12.25
CA GLU A 288 -4.24 12.32 11.33
C GLU A 288 -5.17 13.36 11.97
N LYS A 289 -6.16 12.91 12.77
CA LYS A 289 -7.04 13.82 13.52
C LYS A 289 -6.25 14.67 14.52
N LYS A 290 -5.33 14.07 15.28
CA LYS A 290 -4.43 14.81 16.19
C LYS A 290 -3.53 15.76 15.41
N GLN A 291 -3.02 15.37 14.25
CA GLN A 291 -2.20 16.24 13.40
C GLN A 291 -3.01 17.45 12.91
N LEU A 292 -4.19 17.23 12.33
CA LEU A 292 -5.08 18.29 11.87
C LEU A 292 -5.54 19.22 13.00
N GLU A 293 -5.74 18.69 14.20
CA GLU A 293 -6.08 19.48 15.39
C GLU A 293 -4.90 20.36 15.81
N ARG A 294 -3.69 19.80 15.89
CA ARG A 294 -2.46 20.56 16.18
C ARG A 294 -2.21 21.68 15.17
N ASP A 295 -2.49 21.43 13.89
CA ASP A 295 -2.29 22.40 12.82
C ASP A 295 -3.45 23.40 12.68
N GLY A 296 -4.51 23.28 13.49
CA GLY A 296 -5.67 24.17 13.46
C GLY A 296 -6.60 23.99 12.25
N TRP A 297 -6.53 22.85 11.57
CA TRP A 297 -7.31 22.55 10.35
C TRP A 297 -8.52 21.65 10.60
N LEU A 298 -8.55 20.86 11.67
CA LEU A 298 -9.62 19.89 11.91
C LEU A 298 -11.02 20.54 11.90
N ALA A 299 -11.16 21.70 12.56
CA ALA A 299 -12.43 22.45 12.58
C ALA A 299 -12.83 22.96 11.19
N LYS A 300 -11.86 23.41 10.38
CA LYS A 300 -12.09 23.89 9.01
C LYS A 300 -12.55 22.75 8.11
N VAL A 301 -11.89 21.60 8.16
CA VAL A 301 -12.25 20.42 7.38
C VAL A 301 -13.66 19.94 7.75
N LYS A 302 -14.00 19.89 9.05
CA LYS A 302 -15.35 19.52 9.50
C LYS A 302 -16.44 20.52 9.11
N ALA A 303 -16.07 21.77 8.87
CA ALA A 303 -17.00 22.84 8.50
C ALA A 303 -17.10 23.06 6.98
N MET A 304 -16.41 22.25 6.16
CA MET A 304 -16.50 22.35 4.70
C MET A 304 -17.93 22.12 4.23
N ASP A 305 -18.43 23.03 3.40
CA ASP A 305 -19.67 22.83 2.67
C ASP A 305 -19.44 21.98 1.41
N GLN A 306 -20.53 21.59 0.74
CA GLN A 306 -20.48 20.76 -0.46
C GLN A 306 -19.62 21.40 -1.57
N ARG A 307 -19.70 22.72 -1.73
CA ARG A 307 -18.97 23.42 -2.80
C ARG A 307 -17.47 23.40 -2.54
N SER A 308 -17.06 23.63 -1.30
CA SER A 308 -15.66 23.58 -0.87
C SER A 308 -15.11 22.16 -1.02
N LEU A 309 -15.91 21.14 -0.69
CA LEU A 309 -15.53 19.74 -0.86
C LEU A 309 -15.38 19.34 -2.34
N ASP A 310 -16.26 19.82 -3.21
CA ASP A 310 -16.17 19.60 -4.66
C ASP A 310 -14.96 20.32 -5.28
N GLN A 311 -14.63 21.52 -4.82
CA GLN A 311 -13.41 22.23 -5.24
C GLN A 311 -12.14 21.49 -4.80
N ASP A 312 -12.13 20.95 -3.58
CA ASP A 312 -11.04 20.16 -3.04
C ASP A 312 -10.82 18.85 -3.83
N GLU A 313 -11.89 18.10 -4.10
CA GLU A 313 -11.81 16.88 -4.91
C GLU A 313 -11.37 17.18 -6.35
N LEU A 314 -11.85 18.27 -6.97
CA LEU A 314 -11.41 18.66 -8.30
C LEU A 314 -9.92 19.00 -8.34
N PHE A 315 -9.42 19.71 -7.32
CA PHE A 315 -7.99 19.99 -7.18
C PHE A 315 -7.18 18.69 -7.05
N TYR A 316 -7.61 17.77 -6.17
CA TYR A 316 -7.00 16.45 -6.04
C TYR A 316 -6.95 15.70 -7.37
N LEU A 317 -8.09 15.61 -8.07
CA LEU A 317 -8.20 14.87 -9.32
C LEU A 317 -7.28 15.43 -10.42
N ARG A 318 -7.12 16.76 -10.51
CA ARG A 318 -6.18 17.38 -11.45
C ARG A 318 -4.75 16.94 -11.16
N ALA A 319 -4.29 17.12 -9.93
CA ALA A 319 -2.95 16.74 -9.53
C ALA A 319 -2.72 15.24 -9.74
N MET A 320 -3.66 14.40 -9.31
CA MET A 320 -3.52 12.95 -9.41
C MET A 320 -3.54 12.44 -10.85
N ASN A 321 -4.35 13.03 -11.73
CA ASN A 321 -4.35 12.67 -13.16
C ASN A 321 -3.03 13.07 -13.83
N GLU A 322 -2.48 14.25 -13.53
CA GLU A 322 -1.14 14.64 -14.01
C GLU A 322 -0.07 13.63 -13.55
N ILE A 323 -0.11 13.20 -12.29
CA ILE A 323 0.82 12.21 -11.73
C ILE A 323 0.66 10.84 -12.42
N ILE A 324 -0.58 10.40 -12.63
CA ILE A 324 -0.91 9.15 -13.34
C ILE A 324 -0.38 9.20 -14.77
N ASP A 325 -0.57 10.30 -15.50
CA ASP A 325 -0.09 10.43 -16.88
C ASP A 325 1.43 10.52 -16.97
N LEU A 326 2.08 11.12 -15.97
CA LEU A 326 3.54 11.09 -15.85
C LEU A 326 4.06 9.67 -15.62
N SER A 327 3.28 8.77 -15.02
CA SER A 327 3.71 7.41 -14.67
C SER A 327 3.96 6.47 -15.84
N ASP A 328 3.52 6.84 -17.03
CA ASP A 328 3.83 6.10 -18.25
C ASP A 328 5.26 6.35 -18.76
N LYS A 329 5.99 7.30 -18.15
CA LYS A 329 7.39 7.63 -18.48
C LYS A 329 8.36 7.03 -17.45
N PRO A 330 9.61 6.70 -17.85
CA PRO A 330 10.67 6.36 -16.91
C PRO A 330 10.86 7.43 -15.83
N TYR A 331 11.16 7.03 -14.59
CA TYR A 331 11.19 7.94 -13.44
C TYR A 331 12.09 9.16 -13.66
N HIS A 332 13.32 8.96 -14.14
CA HIS A 332 14.25 10.05 -14.42
C HIS A 332 13.72 11.12 -15.39
N GLN A 333 12.75 10.80 -16.26
CA GLN A 333 12.14 11.74 -17.21
C GLN A 333 10.95 12.51 -16.60
N ARG A 334 10.40 12.03 -15.49
CA ARG A 334 9.25 12.64 -14.82
C ARG A 334 9.60 13.33 -13.51
N VAL A 335 10.85 13.26 -13.00
CA VAL A 335 11.22 13.88 -11.71
C VAL A 335 10.88 15.37 -11.66
N GLU A 336 11.27 16.13 -12.68
CA GLU A 336 11.03 17.58 -12.74
C GLU A 336 9.53 17.91 -12.83
N PRO A 337 8.75 17.43 -13.82
CA PRO A 337 7.32 17.73 -13.86
C PRO A 337 6.55 17.16 -12.67
N LEU A 338 6.95 16.01 -12.11
CA LEU A 338 6.36 15.49 -10.87
C LEU A 338 6.62 16.42 -9.70
N SER A 339 7.85 16.94 -9.58
CA SER A 339 8.22 17.91 -8.54
C SER A 339 7.42 19.20 -8.68
N GLU A 340 7.15 19.66 -9.91
CA GLU A 340 6.29 20.82 -10.15
C GLU A 340 4.85 20.58 -9.70
N VAL A 341 4.27 19.41 -9.99
CA VAL A 341 2.92 19.04 -9.52
C VAL A 341 2.89 19.02 -7.99
N LEU A 342 3.84 18.31 -7.37
CA LEU A 342 3.91 18.15 -5.92
C LEU A 342 4.21 19.46 -5.18
N ALA A 343 4.98 20.37 -5.78
CA ALA A 343 5.23 21.70 -5.21
C ALA A 343 3.94 22.51 -5.09
N ARG A 344 3.03 22.41 -6.07
CA ARG A 344 1.72 23.08 -6.04
C ARG A 344 0.76 22.48 -5.01
N THR A 345 1.01 21.25 -4.57
CA THR A 345 0.14 20.54 -3.63
C THR A 345 0.67 20.53 -2.20
N ARG A 346 1.79 21.22 -1.92
CA ARG A 346 2.36 21.26 -0.57
C ARG A 346 1.47 22.05 0.38
N PRO A 347 1.30 21.61 1.64
CA PRO A 347 0.52 22.32 2.66
C PRO A 347 0.97 23.75 2.96
N ASP A 348 2.23 24.06 2.65
CA ASP A 348 2.96 25.30 2.93
C ASP A 348 3.34 26.08 1.68
N ALA A 349 2.92 25.67 0.48
CA ALA A 349 3.15 26.43 -0.74
C ALA A 349 2.58 27.85 -0.58
N ASP A 350 3.27 28.87 -1.13
CA ASP A 350 2.90 30.29 -1.00
C ASP A 350 1.41 30.50 -1.33
N VAL A 351 0.58 30.55 -0.29
CA VAL A 351 -0.85 30.73 -0.41
C VAL A 351 -1.08 32.23 -0.48
N ASP A 352 -1.68 32.71 -1.58
CA ASP A 352 -2.35 34.01 -1.54
C ASP A 352 -3.48 33.90 -0.51
N ASP A 353 -3.47 34.71 0.55
CA ASP A 353 -4.47 34.72 1.62
C ASP A 353 -5.92 34.74 1.07
N ALA A 354 -6.11 35.18 -0.18
CA ALA A 354 -7.38 35.18 -0.89
C ALA A 354 -7.90 33.79 -1.31
N GLN A 355 -7.06 32.76 -1.45
CA GLN A 355 -7.46 31.41 -1.86
C GLN A 355 -6.71 30.33 -1.07
N PRO A 356 -7.21 29.94 0.12
CA PRO A 356 -6.59 28.86 0.88
C PRO A 356 -6.54 27.57 0.08
N LEU A 357 -5.41 26.87 0.14
CA LEU A 357 -5.24 25.57 -0.50
C LEU A 357 -6.28 24.56 0.02
N PRO A 358 -6.76 23.63 -0.83
CA PRO A 358 -7.76 22.65 -0.41
C PRO A 358 -7.19 21.70 0.65
N PRO A 359 -7.73 21.70 1.88
CA PRO A 359 -7.08 21.06 3.01
C PRO A 359 -7.12 19.53 2.96
N LEU A 360 -8.13 18.89 2.36
CA LEU A 360 -8.18 17.43 2.29
C LEU A 360 -7.12 16.91 1.32
N ALA A 361 -7.09 17.45 0.10
CA ALA A 361 -6.11 17.08 -0.91
C ALA A 361 -4.68 17.28 -0.41
N THR A 362 -4.36 18.48 0.08
CA THR A 362 -2.97 18.86 0.41
C THR A 362 -2.49 18.31 1.75
N ARG A 363 -3.38 18.08 2.72
CA ARG A 363 -3.00 17.66 4.08
C ARG A 363 -3.34 16.23 4.45
N LEU A 364 -4.03 15.49 3.59
CA LEU A 364 -4.31 14.07 3.82
C LEU A 364 -3.91 13.24 2.61
N PHE A 365 -4.47 13.53 1.43
CA PHE A 365 -4.46 12.56 0.34
C PHE A 365 -3.23 12.62 -0.58
N LEU A 366 -2.56 13.77 -0.69
CA LEU A 366 -1.35 13.92 -1.51
C LEU A 366 -0.05 13.94 -0.67
N ILE A 367 -0.15 13.80 0.65
CA ILE A 367 1.02 13.76 1.53
C ILE A 367 1.83 12.49 1.24
N GLY A 368 3.16 12.65 1.11
CA GLY A 368 4.09 11.53 0.97
C GLY A 368 4.02 10.79 -0.38
N LEU A 369 3.12 11.20 -1.30
CA LEU A 369 2.96 10.56 -2.61
C LEU A 369 4.26 10.60 -3.45
N GLY A 370 4.99 11.72 -3.39
CA GLY A 370 6.29 11.85 -4.05
C GLY A 370 7.31 10.83 -3.54
N ASP A 371 7.45 10.71 -2.21
CA ASP A 371 8.37 9.79 -1.57
C ASP A 371 8.02 8.33 -1.90
N ALA A 372 6.72 8.00 -1.95
CA ALA A 372 6.25 6.67 -2.34
C ALA A 372 6.59 6.33 -3.80
N ILE A 373 6.38 7.25 -4.73
CA ILE A 373 6.73 7.05 -6.16
C ILE A 373 8.25 6.91 -6.32
N GLU A 374 9.04 7.74 -5.65
CA GLU A 374 10.50 7.64 -5.67
C GLU A 374 10.98 6.30 -5.13
N LEU A 375 10.41 5.83 -4.01
CA LEU A 375 10.76 4.55 -3.41
C LEU A 375 10.48 3.39 -4.37
N ILE A 376 9.34 3.39 -5.07
CA ILE A 376 9.00 2.35 -6.06
C ILE A 376 9.97 2.37 -7.25
N ALA A 377 10.33 3.57 -7.73
CA ALA A 377 11.31 3.71 -8.81
C ALA A 377 12.70 3.21 -8.39
N ARG A 378 13.12 3.52 -7.15
CA ARG A 378 14.36 3.05 -6.55
C ARG A 378 14.37 1.54 -6.40
N ASP A 379 13.27 0.96 -5.93
CA ASP A 379 13.08 -0.47 -5.78
C ASP A 379 13.26 -1.22 -7.12
N ARG A 380 12.69 -0.67 -8.21
CA ARG A 380 12.96 -1.19 -9.57
C ARG A 380 14.44 -1.12 -9.94
N ALA A 381 15.08 0.03 -9.73
CA ALA A 381 16.49 0.23 -10.04
C ALA A 381 17.41 -0.70 -9.24
N LEU A 382 17.08 -0.95 -7.97
CA LEU A 382 17.78 -1.88 -7.10
C LEU A 382 17.66 -3.31 -7.61
N ALA A 383 16.46 -3.73 -8.02
CA ALA A 383 16.23 -5.07 -8.56
C ALA A 383 16.97 -5.32 -9.88
N GLU A 384 16.97 -4.34 -10.80
CA GLU A 384 17.78 -4.41 -12.02
C GLU A 384 19.28 -4.48 -11.72
N GLY A 385 19.76 -3.66 -10.78
CA GLY A 385 21.15 -3.67 -10.33
C GLY A 385 21.58 -5.02 -9.79
N TRP A 386 20.79 -5.61 -8.88
CA TRP A 386 21.07 -6.95 -8.34
C TRP A 386 21.09 -8.05 -9.42
N LEU A 387 20.16 -8.01 -10.39
CA LEU A 387 20.17 -8.98 -11.48
C LEU A 387 21.47 -8.90 -12.30
N LEU A 388 21.91 -7.68 -12.62
CA LEU A 388 23.14 -7.44 -13.37
C LEU A 388 24.38 -7.88 -12.56
N THR A 389 24.41 -7.64 -11.24
CA THR A 389 25.51 -8.09 -10.37
C THR A 389 25.63 -9.60 -10.37
N VAL A 390 24.52 -10.31 -10.15
CA VAL A 390 24.50 -11.78 -10.11
C VAL A 390 24.90 -12.36 -11.47
N ALA A 391 24.38 -11.81 -12.57
CA ALA A 391 24.77 -12.22 -13.93
C ALA A 391 26.27 -12.05 -14.18
N SER A 392 26.82 -10.89 -13.82
CA SER A 392 28.23 -10.57 -14.03
C SER A 392 29.16 -11.40 -13.14
N ALA A 393 28.75 -11.73 -11.92
CA ALA A 393 29.53 -12.58 -11.03
C ALA A 393 29.58 -14.03 -11.53
N ALA A 394 28.43 -14.57 -11.94
CA ALA A 394 28.30 -15.95 -12.38
C ALA A 394 28.63 -16.19 -13.87
N GLY A 395 28.87 -15.14 -14.65
CA GLY A 395 29.15 -15.26 -16.09
C GLY A 395 27.91 -15.65 -16.91
N PHE A 396 26.71 -15.32 -16.45
CA PHE A 396 25.48 -15.52 -17.19
C PHE A 396 25.32 -14.50 -18.33
N ASP A 397 24.39 -14.78 -19.24
CA ASP A 397 23.97 -13.81 -20.26
C ASP A 397 23.48 -12.53 -19.60
N MET A 398 24.13 -11.40 -19.95
CA MET A 398 23.82 -10.12 -19.35
C MET A 398 22.40 -9.66 -19.71
N PRO A 399 21.53 -9.38 -18.72
CA PRO A 399 20.22 -8.79 -18.94
C PRO A 399 20.28 -7.52 -19.80
N PRO A 400 19.20 -7.13 -20.50
CA PRO A 400 19.20 -5.99 -21.42
C PRO A 400 19.18 -4.62 -20.72
N TYR A 401 19.26 -4.56 -19.40
CA TYR A 401 19.30 -3.31 -18.64
C TYR A 401 20.66 -2.63 -18.83
N ARG A 402 20.66 -1.35 -19.18
CA ARG A 402 21.89 -0.58 -19.51
C ARG A 402 22.02 0.67 -18.65
N THR A 403 20.89 1.33 -18.39
CA THR A 403 20.82 2.54 -17.57
C THR A 403 19.89 2.32 -16.40
N ASN A 404 20.20 2.94 -15.28
CA ASN A 404 19.39 2.92 -14.08
C ASN A 404 18.10 3.73 -14.33
N PRO A 405 16.90 3.12 -14.17
CA PRO A 405 15.63 3.79 -14.46
C PRO A 405 15.34 4.99 -13.54
N LEU A 406 15.94 5.04 -12.36
CA LEU A 406 15.81 6.12 -11.37
C LEU A 406 16.52 7.41 -11.82
N ASN A 407 17.74 7.30 -12.37
CA ASN A 407 18.61 8.47 -12.58
C ASN A 407 19.24 8.56 -13.99
N ASN A 408 18.91 7.62 -14.89
CA ASN A 408 19.44 7.49 -16.25
C ASN A 408 20.96 7.32 -16.39
N ARG A 409 21.68 7.06 -15.29
CA ARG A 409 23.11 6.78 -15.34
C ARG A 409 23.34 5.35 -15.78
N PRO A 410 24.44 5.05 -16.51
CA PRO A 410 24.75 3.67 -16.85
C PRO A 410 24.96 2.82 -15.59
N TYR A 411 24.59 1.54 -15.68
CA TYR A 411 25.01 0.55 -14.71
C TYR A 411 26.49 0.20 -14.94
N GLU A 412 27.31 0.35 -13.90
CA GLU A 412 28.75 0.08 -13.98
C GLU A 412 29.11 -1.04 -13.00
N ALA A 413 29.65 -2.14 -13.54
CA ALA A 413 30.14 -3.26 -12.75
C ALA A 413 31.64 -3.08 -12.48
N THR A 414 32.03 -3.14 -11.22
CA THR A 414 33.43 -3.25 -10.81
C THR A 414 33.67 -4.67 -10.30
N ARG A 415 34.64 -5.37 -10.88
CA ARG A 415 35.11 -6.66 -10.38
C ARG A 415 36.42 -6.46 -9.62
N ASP A 416 36.46 -6.93 -8.38
CA ASP A 416 37.65 -6.93 -7.52
C ASP A 416 37.99 -8.36 -7.07
N ALA A 417 38.93 -8.51 -6.14
CA ALA A 417 39.35 -9.81 -5.62
C ALA A 417 38.27 -10.50 -4.76
N ASP A 418 37.33 -9.74 -4.22
CA ASP A 418 36.30 -10.22 -3.31
C ASP A 418 34.98 -10.51 -4.04
N GLY A 419 34.76 -9.91 -5.22
CA GLY A 419 33.53 -10.13 -5.98
C GLY A 419 33.23 -9.11 -7.08
N VAL A 420 31.93 -8.97 -7.37
CA VAL A 420 31.37 -7.98 -8.28
C VAL A 420 30.51 -7.00 -7.47
N VAL A 421 30.70 -5.71 -7.72
CA VAL A 421 29.86 -4.62 -7.21
C VAL A 421 29.22 -3.90 -8.38
N MET A 422 27.91 -3.64 -8.30
CA MET A 422 27.21 -2.81 -9.27
C MET A 422 26.98 -1.41 -8.70
N GLN A 423 27.42 -0.37 -9.41
CA GLN A 423 27.18 1.02 -9.03
C GLN A 423 25.77 1.44 -9.43
N LEU A 424 24.92 1.71 -8.44
CA LEU A 424 23.57 2.23 -8.68
C LEU A 424 23.57 3.75 -8.92
N ASN A 425 24.59 4.45 -8.42
CA ASN A 425 24.63 5.92 -8.37
C ASN A 425 23.45 6.53 -7.58
N ASP A 426 23.00 5.84 -6.53
CA ASP A 426 22.04 6.31 -5.53
C ASP A 426 22.68 6.14 -4.15
N LEU A 427 22.85 7.23 -3.40
CA LEU A 427 23.50 7.23 -2.09
C LEU A 427 22.59 6.74 -0.96
N SER A 428 21.29 6.60 -1.22
CA SER A 428 20.31 6.19 -0.21
C SER A 428 20.25 4.67 -0.02
N VAL A 429 20.84 3.88 -0.92
CA VAL A 429 20.84 2.42 -0.88
C VAL A 429 22.25 1.85 -1.10
N PRO A 430 22.59 0.73 -0.46
CA PRO A 430 23.85 0.06 -0.71
C PRO A 430 23.92 -0.48 -2.14
N ASN A 431 25.10 -0.38 -2.74
CA ASN A 431 25.38 -0.99 -4.03
C ASN A 431 25.32 -2.53 -3.91
N PRO A 432 24.64 -3.23 -4.85
CA PRO A 432 24.63 -4.68 -4.89
C PRO A 432 26.04 -5.26 -4.99
N ARG A 433 26.39 -6.20 -4.11
CA ARG A 433 27.69 -6.88 -4.08
C ARG A 433 27.50 -8.37 -3.86
N VAL A 434 28.22 -9.18 -4.64
CA VAL A 434 28.29 -10.65 -4.46
C VAL A 434 29.70 -11.14 -4.77
N ALA A 435 30.11 -12.24 -4.12
CA ALA A 435 31.35 -12.94 -4.43
C ALA A 435 31.30 -13.64 -5.80
N ILE A 436 32.44 -14.10 -6.30
CA ILE A 436 32.53 -14.96 -7.48
C ILE A 436 32.16 -16.41 -7.09
N PRO A 437 31.39 -17.16 -7.91
CA PRO A 437 31.08 -18.55 -7.61
C PRO A 437 32.32 -19.46 -7.58
N LEU A 438 32.24 -20.58 -6.87
CA LEU A 438 33.36 -21.52 -6.68
C LEU A 438 33.83 -22.20 -7.99
N ASP A 439 32.90 -22.43 -8.93
CA ASP A 439 33.08 -23.37 -10.03
C ASP A 439 33.20 -22.71 -11.41
N THR A 440 33.40 -21.38 -11.48
CA THR A 440 33.21 -20.66 -12.76
C THR A 440 34.17 -21.05 -13.89
N GLY A 441 35.23 -21.83 -13.66
CA GLY A 441 36.21 -22.22 -14.70
C GLY A 441 36.96 -21.06 -15.37
N ILE A 442 36.54 -19.82 -15.10
CA ILE A 442 37.19 -18.56 -15.40
C ILE A 442 38.36 -18.45 -14.43
N GLY A 443 39.54 -18.91 -14.87
CA GLY A 443 40.79 -18.63 -14.17
C GLY A 443 41.01 -17.13 -14.00
N PRO A 444 41.80 -16.71 -13.00
CA PRO A 444 42.00 -15.32 -12.62
C PRO A 444 42.44 -14.41 -13.77
#